data_AF-A0A7Y3UBP9-F1
#
_entry.id   AF-A0A7Y3UBP9-F1
#
_cell.length_a   1.000
_cell.length_b   1.000
_cell.length_c   1.000
_cell.angle_alpha   90.00
_cell.angle_beta   90.00
_cell.angle_gamma   90.00
#
_symmetry.space_group_name_H-M   'P 1'
#
loop_
_entity.id
_entity.type
_entity.pdbx_description
1 polymer ?
#
loop_
_entity_poly.entity_id
_entity_poly.type
_entity_poly.pdbx_seq_one_letter_code
_entity_poly.pdbx_strand_id
1 'polypeptide(L)'
;MSDDRLQRELPCVNCAYDLRGLATDGPCPECGKPIAATWNRDLLRFADIAQLRRLVRSMELLSTSAKVPFLTMAAEFVLWPALLQVMNPGFVNRWGGVTMAAPLLIAFAIGAALYLAGIHRFPYDDTSELHEQGKSHRDHRARVIGYAAPFLVIAGLAGCLWILNQNAATALQQAKAFILMANVCFLLLMYHVLTTCRIMYHLAQRGHTGSHKKTRDMLRTSEFVCRKSGPILAAVALMAAVIMVVFMYAAPSSIYVLKWAYIHAIVTIGAIILTPLTVSGFALSLKPMVRHEYQKARLLSLLSPQHRGTLIESLPLSPP
;
A
#
# COMPACT_ATOMS: atom_id res chain seq x y z
N MET A 1 24.41 23.44 25.19
CA MET A 1 24.70 22.02 24.95
C MET A 1 23.79 21.23 25.88
N SER A 2 22.69 20.71 25.36
CA SER A 2 21.87 19.74 26.07
C SER A 2 22.68 18.46 26.28
N ASP A 3 22.66 17.93 27.49
CA ASP A 3 23.38 16.73 27.89
C ASP A 3 22.67 15.49 27.30
N ASP A 4 22.81 15.26 25.98
CA ASP A 4 22.17 14.16 25.24
C ASP A 4 22.95 12.85 25.42
N ARG A 5 23.08 12.44 26.68
CA ARG A 5 23.68 11.17 27.07
C ARG A 5 22.61 10.09 27.14
N LEU A 6 22.97 8.89 26.67
CA LEU A 6 22.10 7.72 26.73
C LEU A 6 21.83 7.32 28.18
N GLN A 7 20.63 7.55 28.71
CA GLN A 7 20.31 7.18 30.09
C GLN A 7 19.92 5.71 30.28
N ARG A 8 19.76 4.95 29.20
CA ARG A 8 19.28 3.57 29.20
C ARG A 8 20.38 2.64 28.71
N GLU A 9 20.36 1.41 29.20
CA GLU A 9 21.24 0.35 28.71
C GLU A 9 20.95 0.10 27.22
N LEU A 10 21.92 0.41 26.38
CA LEU A 10 21.81 0.28 24.93
C LEU A 10 23.06 -0.43 24.41
N PRO A 11 23.02 -1.75 24.19
CA PRO A 11 24.19 -2.46 23.69
C PRO A 11 24.48 -2.03 22.24
N CYS A 12 25.74 -1.71 21.95
CA CYS A 12 26.22 -1.39 20.61
C CYS A 12 25.85 -2.50 19.61
N VAL A 13 25.31 -2.15 18.43
CA VAL A 13 24.93 -3.17 17.43
C VAL A 13 26.09 -4.00 16.89
N ASN A 14 27.32 -3.54 17.07
CA ASN A 14 28.51 -4.17 16.50
C ASN A 14 29.30 -5.01 17.51
N CYS A 15 29.45 -4.53 18.74
CA CYS A 15 30.27 -5.17 19.78
C CYS A 15 29.50 -5.48 21.08
N ALA A 16 28.21 -5.11 21.16
CA ALA A 16 27.36 -5.27 22.34
C ALA A 16 27.76 -4.49 23.61
N TYR A 17 28.77 -3.61 23.55
CA TYR A 17 29.13 -2.72 24.67
C TYR A 17 27.96 -1.85 25.14
N ASP A 18 27.75 -1.70 26.45
CA ASP A 18 26.70 -0.85 27.03
C ASP A 18 27.01 0.64 26.79
N LEU A 19 26.20 1.30 25.98
CA LEU A 19 26.39 2.70 25.61
C LEU A 19 25.79 3.70 26.61
N ARG A 20 25.28 3.24 27.76
CA ARG A 20 24.72 4.11 28.80
C ARG A 20 25.76 5.14 29.27
N GLY A 21 25.35 6.40 29.35
CA GLY A 21 26.17 7.54 29.77
C GLY A 21 27.00 8.17 28.65
N LEU A 22 27.08 7.53 27.47
CA LEU A 22 27.77 8.10 26.31
C LEU A 22 26.87 9.07 25.55
N ALA A 23 27.48 10.04 24.89
CA ALA A 23 26.79 10.97 24.00
C ALA A 23 26.25 10.24 22.77
N THR A 24 25.03 10.56 22.34
CA THR A 24 24.33 9.92 21.21
C THR A 24 25.04 10.07 19.86
N ASP A 25 25.82 11.14 19.70
CA ASP A 25 26.63 11.50 18.53
C ASP A 25 28.07 10.94 18.58
N GLY A 26 28.49 10.37 19.71
CA GLY A 26 29.84 9.84 19.91
C GLY A 26 30.11 8.50 19.21
N PRO A 27 31.38 8.09 19.07
CA PRO A 27 31.73 6.74 18.67
C PRO A 27 31.65 5.78 19.86
N CYS A 28 31.33 4.52 19.57
CA CYS A 28 31.43 3.43 20.54
C CYS A 28 32.90 3.23 20.96
N PRO A 29 33.24 3.20 22.26
CA PRO A 29 34.63 3.10 22.72
C PRO A 29 35.31 1.78 22.33
N GLU A 30 34.55 0.68 22.26
CA GLU A 30 35.10 -0.63 21.91
C GLU A 30 35.37 -0.82 20.41
N CYS A 31 34.52 -0.29 19.53
CA CYS A 31 34.58 -0.61 18.10
C CYS A 31 34.67 0.58 17.16
N GLY A 32 34.68 1.80 17.70
CA GLY A 32 34.77 3.05 16.93
C GLY A 32 33.56 3.39 16.05
N LYS A 33 32.54 2.52 15.96
CA LYS A 33 31.35 2.81 15.15
C LYS A 33 30.48 3.90 15.79
N PRO A 34 29.84 4.78 15.00
CA PRO A 34 28.95 5.81 15.52
C PRO A 34 27.81 5.22 16.36
N ILE A 35 27.55 5.79 17.54
CA ILE A 35 26.45 5.39 18.44
C ILE A 35 25.10 5.61 17.76
N ALA A 36 24.98 6.64 16.93
CA ALA A 36 23.82 6.89 16.08
C ALA A 36 23.40 5.67 15.22
N ALA A 37 24.33 4.82 14.80
CA ALA A 37 24.02 3.59 14.05
C ALA A 37 23.33 2.53 14.93
N THR A 38 23.55 2.57 16.25
CA THR A 38 22.89 1.71 17.24
C THR A 38 21.55 2.31 17.67
N TRP A 39 21.52 3.62 17.88
CA TRP A 39 20.41 4.40 18.44
C TRP A 39 19.38 4.87 17.42
N ASN A 40 19.40 4.38 16.18
CA ASN A 40 18.44 4.84 15.18
C ASN A 40 16.99 4.55 15.62
N ARG A 41 16.30 5.59 16.13
CA ARG A 41 14.94 5.52 16.69
C ARG A 41 13.91 5.10 15.64
N ASP A 42 14.23 5.26 14.35
CA ASP A 42 13.39 4.81 13.25
C ASP A 42 13.32 3.28 13.11
N LEU A 43 14.16 2.52 13.82
CA LEU A 43 14.17 1.06 13.73
C LEU A 43 12.96 0.46 14.47
N LEU A 44 12.22 -0.41 13.78
CA LEU A 44 10.99 -1.04 14.32
C LEU A 44 11.20 -1.80 15.64
N ARG A 45 12.41 -2.28 15.92
CA ARG A 45 12.74 -2.99 17.17
C ARG A 45 12.60 -2.13 18.43
N PHE A 46 12.64 -0.81 18.28
CA PHE A 46 12.52 0.14 19.38
C PHE A 46 11.11 0.73 19.49
N ALA A 47 10.22 0.39 18.56
CA ALA A 47 8.84 0.85 18.60
C ALA A 47 8.09 0.18 19.75
N ASP A 48 7.23 0.94 20.43
CA ASP A 48 6.34 0.41 21.46
C ASP A 48 5.36 -0.62 20.84
N ILE A 49 4.91 -1.58 21.66
CA ILE A 49 3.94 -2.60 21.30
C ILE A 49 2.67 -1.96 20.72
N ALA A 50 2.20 -0.83 21.25
CA ALA A 50 1.03 -0.15 20.70
C ALA A 50 1.32 0.49 19.33
N GLN A 51 2.54 0.99 19.08
CA GLN A 51 2.97 1.47 17.77
C GLN A 51 3.06 0.32 16.76
N LEU A 52 3.67 -0.81 17.13
CA LEU A 52 3.76 -2.01 16.28
C LEU A 52 2.38 -2.56 15.91
N ARG A 53 1.42 -2.62 16.85
CA ARG A 53 0.04 -3.02 16.55
C ARG A 53 -0.64 -2.08 15.55
N ARG A 54 -0.46 -0.76 15.72
CA ARG A 54 -0.97 0.25 14.78
C ARG A 54 -0.36 0.08 13.39
N LEU A 55 0.94 -0.19 13.32
CA LEU A 55 1.63 -0.44 12.07
C LEU A 55 1.10 -1.68 11.34
N VAL A 56 0.97 -2.82 12.03
CA VAL A 56 0.42 -4.05 11.45
C VAL A 56 -0.99 -3.82 10.91
N ARG A 57 -1.87 -3.17 11.68
CA ARG A 57 -3.23 -2.84 11.23
C ARG A 57 -3.23 -1.92 10.01
N SER A 58 -2.31 -0.96 9.97
CA SER A 58 -2.17 -0.05 8.81
C SER A 58 -1.73 -0.82 7.56
N MET A 59 -0.77 -1.73 7.69
CA MET A 59 -0.35 -2.62 6.60
C MET A 59 -1.48 -3.54 6.12
N GLU A 60 -2.29 -4.06 7.03
CA GLU A 60 -3.46 -4.87 6.68
C GLU A 60 -4.51 -4.04 5.93
N LEU A 61 -4.80 -2.81 6.38
CA LEU A 61 -5.71 -1.89 5.68
C LEU A 61 -5.19 -1.53 4.29
N LEU A 62 -3.90 -1.18 4.16
CA LEU A 62 -3.26 -0.90 2.88
C LEU A 62 -3.30 -2.13 1.95
N SER A 63 -3.03 -3.33 2.46
CA SER A 63 -3.12 -4.56 1.66
C SER A 63 -4.55 -4.84 1.20
N THR A 64 -5.54 -4.69 2.09
CA THR A 64 -6.96 -4.89 1.76
C THR A 64 -7.46 -3.86 0.77
N SER A 65 -7.02 -2.60 0.90
CA SER A 65 -7.39 -1.51 -0.02
C SER A 65 -7.03 -1.82 -1.47
N ALA A 66 -5.90 -2.52 -1.70
CA ALA A 66 -5.52 -2.96 -3.03
C ALA A 66 -6.40 -4.11 -3.52
N LYS A 67 -6.71 -5.09 -2.66
CA LYS A 67 -7.46 -6.31 -3.04
C LYS A 67 -8.91 -6.04 -3.44
N VAL A 68 -9.59 -5.11 -2.77
CA VAL A 68 -11.03 -4.87 -2.98
C VAL A 68 -11.35 -4.53 -4.44
N PRO A 69 -10.73 -3.51 -5.07
CA PRO A 69 -10.97 -3.22 -6.49
C PRO A 69 -10.63 -4.40 -7.42
N PHE A 70 -9.57 -5.16 -7.14
CA PHE A 70 -9.21 -6.33 -7.96
C PHE A 70 -10.29 -7.42 -7.91
N LEU A 71 -10.78 -7.75 -6.72
CA LEU A 71 -11.79 -8.79 -6.55
C LEU A 71 -13.11 -8.38 -7.20
N THR A 72 -13.51 -7.11 -7.07
CA THR A 72 -14.71 -6.59 -7.72
C THR A 72 -14.56 -6.62 -9.24
N MET A 73 -13.43 -6.18 -9.78
CA MET A 73 -13.21 -6.20 -11.23
C MET A 73 -13.21 -7.63 -11.77
N ALA A 74 -12.55 -8.58 -11.10
CA ALA A 74 -12.59 -9.98 -11.48
C ALA A 74 -14.01 -10.57 -11.43
N ALA A 75 -14.77 -10.25 -10.37
CA ALA A 75 -16.16 -10.70 -10.23
C ALA A 75 -17.04 -10.15 -11.36
N GLU A 76 -16.88 -8.88 -11.74
CA GLU A 76 -17.62 -8.30 -12.87
C GLU A 76 -17.29 -9.01 -14.19
N PHE A 77 -16.02 -9.26 -14.50
CA PHE A 77 -15.64 -9.95 -15.73
C PHE A 77 -16.19 -11.38 -15.84
N VAL A 78 -16.37 -12.07 -14.71
CA VAL A 78 -16.87 -13.45 -14.69
C VAL A 78 -18.40 -13.50 -14.62
N LEU A 79 -19.00 -12.72 -13.72
CA LEU A 79 -20.43 -12.81 -13.41
C LEU A 79 -21.29 -12.02 -14.39
N TRP A 80 -20.77 -10.90 -14.92
CA TRP A 80 -21.56 -10.04 -15.79
C TRP A 80 -21.99 -10.70 -17.11
N PRO A 81 -21.12 -11.43 -17.84
CA PRO A 81 -21.53 -12.13 -19.06
C PRO A 81 -22.63 -13.17 -18.79
N ALA A 82 -22.57 -13.87 -17.65
CA ALA A 82 -23.60 -14.83 -17.24
C ALA A 82 -24.93 -14.12 -16.92
N LEU A 83 -24.87 -12.97 -16.24
CA LEU A 83 -26.05 -12.18 -15.91
C LEU A 83 -26.73 -11.62 -17.17
N LEU A 84 -25.94 -11.17 -18.15
CA LEU A 84 -26.45 -10.67 -19.44
C LEU A 84 -27.26 -11.72 -20.22
N GLN A 85 -26.99 -13.02 -20.02
CA GLN A 85 -27.75 -14.08 -20.70
C GLN A 85 -29.16 -14.29 -20.12
N VAL A 86 -29.39 -13.88 -18.87
CA VAL A 86 -30.67 -14.08 -18.16
C VAL A 86 -31.49 -12.79 -18.10
N MET A 87 -30.84 -11.63 -18.25
CA MET A 87 -31.50 -10.33 -18.19
C MET A 87 -32.28 -9.99 -19.46
N ASN A 88 -33.41 -9.29 -19.27
CA ASN A 88 -34.19 -8.75 -20.38
C ASN A 88 -33.37 -7.69 -21.17
N PRO A 89 -33.32 -7.73 -22.52
CA PRO A 89 -32.59 -6.77 -23.34
C PRO A 89 -32.95 -5.30 -23.07
N GLY A 90 -34.22 -5.01 -22.76
CA GLY A 90 -34.68 -3.67 -22.41
C GLY A 90 -34.11 -3.19 -21.07
N PHE A 91 -33.89 -4.09 -20.12
CA PHE A 91 -33.21 -3.78 -18.88
C PHE A 91 -31.73 -3.47 -19.13
N VAL A 92 -31.05 -4.30 -19.92
CA VAL A 92 -29.63 -4.10 -20.27
C VAL A 92 -29.42 -2.76 -20.99
N ASN A 93 -30.29 -2.42 -21.95
CA ASN A 93 -30.17 -1.14 -22.66
C ASN A 93 -30.42 0.08 -21.78
N ARG A 94 -31.33 -0.02 -20.79
CA ARG A 94 -31.68 1.10 -19.91
C ARG A 94 -30.73 1.26 -18.72
N TRP A 95 -30.23 0.15 -18.18
CA TRP A 95 -29.49 0.12 -16.91
C TRP A 95 -28.10 -0.49 -17.00
N GLY A 96 -27.73 -1.13 -18.11
CA GLY A 96 -26.47 -1.85 -18.26
C GLY A 96 -25.24 -1.02 -17.88
N GLY A 97 -25.20 0.25 -18.29
CA GLY A 97 -24.11 1.15 -17.91
C GLY A 97 -24.05 1.49 -16.41
N VAL A 98 -25.20 1.52 -15.73
CA VAL A 98 -25.26 1.77 -14.27
C VAL A 98 -24.83 0.51 -13.51
N THR A 99 -25.37 -0.64 -13.90
CA THR A 99 -25.09 -1.92 -13.24
C THR A 99 -23.64 -2.38 -13.42
N MET A 100 -22.98 -1.97 -14.52
CA MET A 100 -21.55 -2.23 -14.71
C MET A 100 -20.64 -1.25 -13.97
N ALA A 101 -20.95 0.05 -14.00
CA ALA A 101 -20.03 1.05 -13.44
C ALA A 101 -20.15 1.19 -11.92
N ALA A 102 -21.36 1.03 -11.37
CA ALA A 102 -21.62 1.30 -9.96
C ALA A 102 -20.81 0.39 -9.00
N PRO A 103 -20.74 -0.95 -9.19
CA PRO A 103 -20.01 -1.81 -8.26
C PRO A 103 -18.51 -1.51 -8.28
N LEU A 104 -17.94 -1.29 -9.47
CA LEU A 104 -16.55 -0.87 -9.64
C LEU A 104 -16.27 0.47 -8.92
N LEU A 105 -17.09 1.50 -9.16
CA LEU A 105 -16.94 2.80 -8.50
C LEU A 105 -17.05 2.70 -6.97
N ILE A 106 -18.00 1.91 -6.47
CA ILE A 106 -18.15 1.63 -5.03
C ILE A 106 -16.90 0.92 -4.48
N ALA A 107 -16.39 -0.09 -5.19
CA ALA A 107 -15.19 -0.81 -4.77
C ALA A 107 -13.95 0.08 -4.75
N PHE A 108 -13.80 0.98 -5.73
CA PHE A 108 -12.74 1.99 -5.73
C PHE A 108 -12.90 2.99 -4.59
N ALA A 109 -14.12 3.43 -4.29
CA ALA A 109 -14.38 4.31 -3.15
C ALA A 109 -14.04 3.63 -1.81
N ILE A 110 -14.43 2.36 -1.63
CA ILE A 110 -14.08 1.55 -0.46
C ILE A 110 -12.56 1.36 -0.38
N GLY A 111 -11.92 0.99 -1.49
CA GLY A 111 -10.46 0.86 -1.57
C GLY A 111 -9.75 2.16 -1.17
N ALA A 112 -10.18 3.29 -1.72
CA ALA A 112 -9.63 4.60 -1.38
C ALA A 112 -9.84 4.94 0.11
N ALA A 113 -11.02 4.69 0.66
CA ALA A 113 -11.31 4.92 2.08
C ALA A 113 -10.41 4.06 2.99
N LEU A 114 -10.23 2.77 2.66
CA LEU A 114 -9.33 1.87 3.39
C LEU A 114 -7.87 2.30 3.28
N TYR A 115 -7.46 2.80 2.12
CA TYR A 115 -6.11 3.32 1.90
C TYR A 115 -5.85 4.56 2.76
N LEU A 116 -6.76 5.53 2.73
CA LEU A 116 -6.68 6.74 3.55
C LEU A 116 -6.69 6.41 5.04
N ALA A 117 -7.54 5.49 5.47
CA ALA A 117 -7.55 5.00 6.85
C ALA A 117 -6.23 4.31 7.23
N GLY A 118 -5.64 3.53 6.31
CA GLY A 118 -4.33 2.89 6.49
C GLY A 118 -3.19 3.90 6.62
N ILE A 119 -3.15 4.92 5.76
CA ILE A 119 -2.15 6.00 5.82
C ILE A 119 -2.32 6.84 7.08
N HIS A 120 -3.55 7.22 7.43
CA HIS A 120 -3.80 8.06 8.60
C HIS A 120 -3.45 7.34 9.91
N ARG A 121 -3.64 6.02 9.97
CA ARG A 121 -3.27 5.21 11.15
C ARG A 121 -1.79 4.88 11.20
N PHE A 122 -1.06 5.13 10.13
CA PHE A 122 0.36 4.91 10.07
C PHE A 122 1.02 5.76 11.15
N PRO A 123 1.72 5.16 12.12
CA PRO A 123 2.43 5.93 13.12
C PRO A 123 3.61 6.59 12.43
N TYR A 124 3.38 7.80 11.90
CA TYR A 124 4.45 8.72 11.59
C TYR A 124 4.87 9.25 12.94
N ASP A 125 5.93 8.67 13.49
CA ASP A 125 6.40 9.07 14.81
C ASP A 125 6.77 10.55 14.74
N ASP A 126 6.10 11.34 15.57
CA ASP A 126 6.31 12.78 15.75
C ASP A 126 7.58 13.02 16.58
N THR A 127 8.55 12.10 16.47
CA THR A 127 9.74 12.04 17.32
C THR A 127 10.71 13.11 16.86
N SER A 128 10.54 14.28 17.46
CA SER A 128 11.53 15.27 17.92
C SER A 128 12.61 15.80 16.96
N GLU A 129 13.21 15.02 16.06
CA GLU A 129 14.28 15.51 15.16
C GLU A 129 13.74 16.35 13.99
N LEU A 130 12.53 16.07 13.50
CA LEU A 130 11.86 16.96 12.55
C LEU A 130 11.44 18.29 13.19
N HIS A 131 11.32 18.32 14.52
CA HIS A 131 11.06 19.55 15.26
C HIS A 131 12.30 20.45 15.30
N GLU A 132 13.51 19.87 15.35
CA GLU A 132 14.77 20.63 15.24
C GLU A 132 15.05 21.12 13.81
N GLN A 133 14.61 20.40 12.77
CA GLN A 133 14.76 20.84 11.39
C GLN A 133 13.63 21.75 10.88
N GLY A 134 12.64 22.11 11.72
CA GLY A 134 11.51 22.97 11.34
C GLY A 134 10.64 22.41 10.20
N LYS A 135 10.84 21.14 9.81
CA LYS A 135 10.06 20.48 8.75
C LYS A 135 8.73 20.01 9.34
N SER A 136 7.85 21.00 9.40
CA SER A 136 6.48 21.00 9.89
C SER A 136 5.66 19.78 9.47
N HIS A 137 4.72 19.38 10.34
CA HIS A 137 3.53 18.56 10.05
C HIS A 137 2.87 18.83 8.68
N ARG A 138 3.04 20.03 8.10
CA ARG A 138 2.68 20.36 6.71
C ARG A 138 3.26 19.40 5.68
N ASP A 139 4.51 18.96 5.80
CA ASP A 139 5.15 18.08 4.83
C ASP A 139 4.59 16.66 4.86
N HIS A 140 4.10 16.22 6.02
CA HIS A 140 3.40 14.95 6.13
C HIS A 140 2.01 15.05 5.50
N ARG A 141 1.23 16.08 5.83
CA ARG A 141 -0.08 16.31 5.20
C ARG A 141 0.03 16.50 3.69
N ALA A 142 1.04 17.23 3.22
CA ALA A 142 1.31 17.40 1.79
C ALA A 142 1.62 16.06 1.10
N ARG A 143 2.34 15.14 1.78
CA ARG A 143 2.57 13.78 1.26
C ARG A 143 1.30 12.94 1.24
N VAL A 144 0.51 12.94 2.32
CA VAL A 144 -0.79 12.24 2.37
C VAL A 144 -1.74 12.76 1.29
N ILE A 145 -1.86 14.08 1.16
CA ILE A 145 -2.64 14.73 0.11
C ILE A 145 -2.06 14.38 -1.27
N GLY A 146 -0.74 14.37 -1.43
CA GLY A 146 -0.08 13.98 -2.68
C GLY A 146 -0.37 12.53 -3.10
N TYR A 147 -0.56 11.61 -2.14
CA TYR A 147 -0.98 10.24 -2.42
C TYR A 147 -2.49 10.10 -2.66
N ALA A 148 -3.31 10.95 -2.04
CA ALA A 148 -4.77 10.92 -2.16
C ALA A 148 -5.30 11.67 -3.40
N ALA A 149 -4.63 12.74 -3.81
CA ALA A 149 -5.09 13.62 -4.88
C ALA A 149 -5.24 12.92 -6.24
N PRO A 150 -4.31 12.05 -6.69
CA PRO A 150 -4.48 11.29 -7.93
C PRO A 150 -5.72 10.39 -7.88
N PHE A 151 -6.02 9.79 -6.73
CA PHE A 151 -7.22 8.98 -6.54
C PHE A 151 -8.49 9.80 -6.76
N LEU A 152 -8.57 10.98 -6.15
CA LEU A 152 -9.73 11.86 -6.27
C LEU A 152 -9.90 12.41 -7.68
N VAL A 153 -8.81 12.87 -8.32
CA VAL A 153 -8.82 13.38 -9.69
C VAL A 153 -9.28 12.29 -10.65
N ILE A 154 -8.74 11.08 -10.52
CA ILE A 154 -9.04 10.02 -11.48
C ILE A 154 -10.42 9.39 -11.22
N ALA A 155 -10.87 9.29 -9.96
CA ALA A 155 -12.27 8.93 -9.66
C ALA A 155 -13.26 9.95 -10.23
N GLY A 156 -12.93 11.25 -10.16
CA GLY A 156 -13.69 12.31 -10.81
C GLY A 156 -13.73 12.15 -12.33
N LEU A 157 -12.59 11.87 -12.97
CA LEU A 157 -12.52 11.59 -14.41
C LEU A 157 -13.36 10.37 -14.80
N ALA A 158 -13.31 9.30 -14.00
CA ALA A 158 -14.16 8.13 -14.20
C ALA A 158 -15.66 8.47 -14.09
N GLY A 159 -16.06 9.26 -13.09
CA GLY A 159 -17.43 9.77 -12.98
C GLY A 159 -17.86 10.59 -14.20
N CYS A 160 -17.01 11.50 -14.68
CA CYS A 160 -17.27 12.31 -15.87
C CYS A 160 -17.40 11.46 -17.13
N LEU A 161 -16.49 10.50 -17.34
CA LEU A 161 -16.54 9.58 -18.47
C LEU A 161 -17.80 8.71 -18.45
N TRP A 162 -18.29 8.37 -17.26
CA TRP A 162 -19.53 7.61 -17.10
C TRP A 162 -20.75 8.44 -17.50
N ILE A 163 -20.82 9.70 -17.07
CA ILE A 163 -21.88 10.63 -17.49
C ILE A 163 -21.87 10.82 -19.00
N LEU A 164 -20.68 10.98 -19.60
CA LEU A 164 -20.54 11.08 -21.06
C LEU A 164 -20.97 9.80 -21.77
N ASN A 165 -20.71 8.63 -21.19
CA ASN A 165 -21.15 7.34 -21.72
C ASN A 165 -22.67 7.20 -21.75
N GLN A 166 -23.38 7.66 -20.72
CA GLN A 166 -24.84 7.58 -20.67
C GLN A 166 -25.53 8.42 -21.76
N ASN A 167 -24.87 9.48 -22.20
CA ASN A 167 -25.37 10.36 -23.26
C ASN A 167 -24.90 9.95 -24.66
N ALA A 168 -24.19 8.82 -24.79
CA ALA A 168 -23.73 8.32 -26.08
C ALA A 168 -24.90 7.84 -26.93
N ALA A 169 -25.04 8.39 -28.13
CA ALA A 169 -26.15 8.10 -29.05
C ALA A 169 -26.02 6.74 -29.76
N THR A 170 -24.84 6.10 -29.70
CA THR A 170 -24.57 4.86 -30.44
C THR A 170 -23.84 3.83 -29.57
N ALA A 171 -24.10 2.53 -29.83
CA ALA A 171 -23.41 1.43 -29.18
C ALA A 171 -21.87 1.50 -29.36
N LEU A 172 -21.40 2.04 -30.49
CA LEU A 172 -19.97 2.25 -30.73
C LEU A 172 -19.37 3.31 -29.79
N GLN A 173 -20.08 4.41 -29.56
CA GLN A 173 -19.64 5.42 -28.58
C GLN A 173 -19.67 4.86 -27.16
N GLN A 174 -20.65 4.01 -26.84
CA GLN A 174 -20.70 3.35 -25.54
C GLN A 174 -19.52 2.40 -25.32
N ALA A 175 -19.16 1.61 -26.33
CA ALA A 175 -17.97 0.77 -26.29
C ALA A 175 -16.68 1.59 -26.14
N LYS A 176 -16.54 2.71 -26.86
CA LYS A 176 -15.40 3.63 -26.73
C LYS A 176 -15.24 4.15 -25.31
N ALA A 177 -16.33 4.65 -24.72
CA ALA A 177 -16.31 5.19 -23.36
C ALA A 177 -16.02 4.10 -22.32
N PHE A 178 -16.57 2.90 -22.49
CA PHE A 178 -16.31 1.77 -21.60
C PHE A 178 -14.83 1.37 -21.59
N ILE A 179 -14.21 1.25 -22.76
CA ILE A 179 -12.80 0.82 -22.81
C ILE A 179 -11.89 1.94 -22.27
N LEU A 180 -12.19 3.20 -22.56
CA LEU A 180 -11.48 4.33 -21.94
C LEU A 180 -11.59 4.28 -20.41
N MET A 181 -12.78 4.02 -19.87
CA MET A 181 -12.99 3.82 -18.43
C MET A 181 -12.13 2.71 -17.85
N ALA A 182 -12.16 1.53 -18.49
CA ALA A 182 -11.41 0.37 -18.03
C ALA A 182 -9.91 0.67 -17.95
N ASN A 183 -9.36 1.40 -18.92
CA ASN A 183 -7.97 1.86 -18.91
C ASN A 183 -7.68 2.83 -17.76
N VAL A 184 -8.58 3.79 -17.51
CA VAL A 184 -8.45 4.75 -16.41
C VAL A 184 -8.45 4.01 -15.06
N CYS A 185 -9.38 3.06 -14.86
CA CYS A 185 -9.44 2.22 -13.67
C CYS A 185 -8.19 1.33 -13.51
N PHE A 186 -7.65 0.83 -14.61
CA PHE A 186 -6.42 0.05 -14.59
C PHE A 186 -5.20 0.88 -14.16
N LEU A 187 -5.07 2.11 -14.69
CA LEU A 187 -4.01 3.03 -14.30
C LEU A 187 -4.10 3.42 -12.82
N LEU A 188 -5.32 3.65 -12.31
CA LEU A 188 -5.58 3.86 -10.88
C LEU A 188 -5.05 2.71 -10.03
N LEU A 189 -5.37 1.50 -10.45
CA LEU A 189 -5.01 0.29 -9.74
C LEU A 189 -3.49 0.08 -9.72
N MET A 190 -2.82 0.33 -10.84
CA MET A 190 -1.35 0.30 -10.92
C MET A 190 -0.72 1.36 -10.01
N TYR A 191 -1.20 2.59 -10.05
CA TYR A 191 -0.71 3.65 -9.17
C TYR A 191 -0.85 3.28 -7.69
N HIS A 192 -2.01 2.73 -7.31
CA HIS A 192 -2.30 2.28 -5.96
C HIS A 192 -1.37 1.16 -5.47
N VAL A 193 -1.10 0.19 -6.34
CA VAL A 193 -0.17 -0.90 -6.05
C VAL A 193 1.24 -0.36 -5.86
N LEU A 194 1.71 0.52 -6.75
CA LEU A 194 3.06 1.06 -6.68
C LEU A 194 3.28 1.92 -5.43
N THR A 195 2.30 2.73 -5.07
CA THR A 195 2.34 3.52 -3.83
C THR A 195 2.34 2.61 -2.60
N THR A 196 1.47 1.59 -2.56
CA THR A 196 1.46 0.59 -1.49
C THR A 196 2.80 -0.15 -1.38
N CYS A 197 3.36 -0.63 -2.49
CA CYS A 197 4.66 -1.29 -2.53
C CYS A 197 5.78 -0.37 -2.04
N ARG A 198 5.78 0.91 -2.43
CA ARG A 198 6.76 1.90 -1.98
C ARG A 198 6.68 2.15 -0.47
N ILE A 199 5.48 2.27 0.09
CA ILE A 199 5.28 2.42 1.54
C ILE A 199 5.81 1.17 2.26
N MET A 200 5.46 -0.02 1.77
CA MET A 200 5.90 -1.28 2.35
C MET A 200 7.43 -1.47 2.24
N TYR A 201 8.05 -1.00 1.16
CA TYR A 201 9.51 -0.99 0.99
C TYR A 201 10.19 -0.12 2.04
N HIS A 202 9.71 1.10 2.26
CA HIS A 202 10.24 1.98 3.31
C HIS A 202 10.09 1.37 4.70
N LEU A 203 8.98 0.67 4.97
CA LEU A 203 8.82 -0.08 6.21
C LEU A 203 9.80 -1.24 6.36
N ALA A 204 10.01 -1.99 5.28
CA ALA A 204 10.96 -3.10 5.28
C ALA A 204 12.39 -2.60 5.56
N GLN A 205 12.77 -1.43 5.04
CA GLN A 205 14.05 -0.79 5.35
C GLN A 205 14.16 -0.44 6.84
N ARG A 206 13.11 0.11 7.45
CA ARG A 206 13.07 0.43 8.90
C ARG A 206 13.11 -0.82 9.80
N GLY A 207 12.59 -1.93 9.32
CA GLY A 207 12.68 -3.22 10.01
C GLY A 207 14.04 -3.89 9.92
N HIS A 208 14.96 -3.41 9.08
CA HIS A 208 16.21 -4.09 8.81
C HIS A 208 17.31 -3.70 9.82
N THR A 209 17.51 -4.54 10.84
CA THR A 209 18.57 -4.31 11.85
C THR A 209 19.74 -5.29 11.74
N GLY A 210 19.86 -6.09 10.69
CA GLY A 210 20.91 -7.11 10.64
C GLY A 210 21.10 -7.84 9.30
N SER A 211 22.30 -8.41 9.16
CA SER A 211 22.92 -9.10 8.02
C SER A 211 22.15 -10.28 7.37
N HIS A 212 20.87 -10.49 7.68
CA HIS A 212 20.15 -11.65 7.15
C HIS A 212 20.01 -11.55 5.62
N LYS A 213 20.77 -12.40 4.91
CA LYS A 213 20.83 -12.47 3.44
C LYS A 213 19.44 -12.49 2.81
N LYS A 214 18.52 -13.28 3.39
CA LYS A 214 17.12 -13.41 2.93
C LYS A 214 16.35 -12.08 2.93
N THR A 215 16.55 -11.23 3.94
CA THR A 215 15.91 -9.91 4.02
C THR A 215 16.50 -8.94 3.00
N ARG A 216 17.83 -9.00 2.78
CA ARG A 216 18.52 -8.21 1.77
C ARG A 216 18.06 -8.58 0.36
N ASP A 217 17.88 -9.87 0.09
CA ASP A 217 17.36 -10.35 -1.19
C ASP A 217 15.91 -9.91 -1.39
N MET A 218 15.05 -10.00 -0.36
CA MET A 218 13.69 -9.44 -0.40
C MET A 218 13.68 -7.93 -0.69
N LEU A 219 14.55 -7.16 -0.01
CA LEU A 219 14.67 -5.72 -0.22
C LEU A 219 15.10 -5.42 -1.66
N ARG A 220 16.10 -6.14 -2.20
CA ARG A 220 16.53 -5.99 -3.60
C ARG A 220 15.42 -6.31 -4.58
N THR A 221 14.67 -7.40 -4.37
CA THR A 221 13.53 -7.73 -5.24
C THR A 221 12.47 -6.65 -5.16
N SER A 222 12.15 -6.14 -3.97
CA SER A 222 11.16 -5.08 -3.81
C SER A 222 11.60 -3.72 -4.35
N GLU A 223 12.90 -3.38 -4.25
CA GLU A 223 13.47 -2.19 -4.87
C GLU A 223 13.42 -2.32 -6.38
N PHE A 224 13.77 -3.49 -6.93
CA PHE A 224 13.68 -3.76 -8.36
C PHE A 224 12.24 -3.61 -8.87
N VAL A 225 11.27 -4.17 -8.16
CA VAL A 225 9.85 -4.02 -8.49
C VAL A 225 9.43 -2.55 -8.39
N CYS A 226 9.67 -1.87 -7.26
CA CYS A 226 9.22 -0.48 -7.09
C CYS A 226 9.90 0.49 -8.07
N ARG A 227 11.20 0.34 -8.30
CA ARG A 227 12.02 1.29 -9.06
C ARG A 227 12.01 1.00 -10.56
N LYS A 228 12.03 -0.27 -10.97
CA LYS A 228 12.07 -0.65 -12.39
C LYS A 228 10.72 -1.09 -12.92
N SER A 229 9.98 -1.94 -12.21
CA SER A 229 8.73 -2.46 -12.78
C SER A 229 7.62 -1.42 -12.80
N GLY A 230 7.60 -0.45 -11.87
CA GLY A 230 6.61 0.63 -11.86
C GLY A 230 6.58 1.48 -13.14
N PRO A 231 7.68 2.13 -13.52
CA PRO A 231 7.76 2.88 -14.76
C PRO A 231 7.50 2.03 -16.01
N ILE A 232 7.97 0.78 -16.02
CA ILE A 232 7.74 -0.16 -17.13
C ILE A 232 6.25 -0.50 -17.25
N LEU A 233 5.58 -0.86 -16.16
CA LEU A 233 4.15 -1.14 -16.14
C LEU A 233 3.33 0.08 -16.54
N ALA A 234 3.69 1.27 -16.05
CA ALA A 234 3.04 2.51 -16.42
C ALA A 234 3.23 2.83 -17.92
N ALA A 235 4.44 2.65 -18.46
CA ALA A 235 4.73 2.84 -19.87
C ALA A 235 3.99 1.84 -20.75
N VAL A 236 3.94 0.56 -20.36
CA VAL A 236 3.17 -0.48 -21.06
C VAL A 236 1.68 -0.16 -21.05
N ALA A 237 1.13 0.25 -19.91
CA ALA A 237 -0.27 0.64 -19.79
C ALA A 237 -0.61 1.87 -20.64
N LEU A 238 0.26 2.90 -20.62
CA LEU A 238 0.10 4.10 -21.43
C LEU A 238 0.20 3.78 -22.92
N MET A 239 1.19 2.97 -23.32
CA MET A 239 1.37 2.56 -24.70
C MET A 239 0.17 1.74 -25.20
N ALA A 240 -0.33 0.80 -24.39
CA ALA A 240 -1.53 0.05 -24.70
C ALA A 240 -2.74 0.97 -24.88
N ALA A 241 -2.94 1.94 -23.97
CA ALA A 241 -4.02 2.91 -24.08
C ALA A 241 -3.91 3.78 -25.35
N VAL A 242 -2.71 4.26 -25.69
CA VAL A 242 -2.47 5.07 -26.89
C VAL A 242 -2.71 4.26 -28.16
N ILE A 243 -2.14 3.06 -28.27
CA ILE A 243 -2.37 2.13 -29.39
C ILE A 243 -3.86 1.91 -29.55
N MET A 244 -4.55 1.60 -28.46
CA MET A 244 -5.97 1.34 -28.47
C MET A 244 -6.79 2.54 -28.94
N VAL A 245 -6.49 3.76 -28.45
CA VAL A 245 -7.13 5.00 -28.94
C VAL A 245 -6.89 5.16 -30.44
N VAL A 246 -5.63 5.10 -30.91
CA VAL A 246 -5.29 5.24 -32.34
C VAL A 246 -6.09 4.26 -33.19
N PHE A 247 -6.17 3.00 -32.79
CA PHE A 247 -6.90 1.97 -33.53
C PHE A 247 -8.43 2.14 -33.48
N MET A 248 -8.99 2.63 -32.37
CA MET A 248 -10.42 2.97 -32.28
C MET A 248 -10.85 4.10 -33.21
N TYR A 249 -9.90 4.92 -33.67
CA TYR A 249 -10.14 5.98 -34.65
C TYR A 249 -9.73 5.57 -36.08
N ALA A 250 -8.84 4.57 -36.24
CA ALA A 250 -8.31 4.17 -37.55
C ALA A 250 -9.17 3.13 -38.31
N ALA A 251 -9.96 2.29 -37.65
CA ALA A 251 -10.71 1.22 -38.32
C ALA A 251 -12.21 1.21 -37.94
N PRO A 252 -13.13 1.49 -38.89
CA PRO A 252 -14.58 1.57 -38.61
C PRO A 252 -15.27 0.20 -38.47
N SER A 253 -14.60 -0.91 -38.80
CA SER A 253 -15.22 -2.25 -38.79
C SER A 253 -15.26 -2.88 -37.39
N SER A 254 -16.47 -3.21 -36.93
CA SER A 254 -16.81 -3.72 -35.59
C SER A 254 -16.07 -5.01 -35.18
N ILE A 255 -15.69 -5.86 -36.13
CA ILE A 255 -14.97 -7.13 -35.89
C ILE A 255 -13.57 -6.90 -35.32
N TYR A 256 -12.86 -5.86 -35.76
CA TYR A 256 -11.52 -5.55 -35.26
C TYR A 256 -11.57 -4.97 -33.84
N VAL A 257 -12.60 -4.19 -33.52
CA VAL A 257 -12.85 -3.69 -32.16
C VAL A 257 -13.08 -4.86 -31.19
N LEU A 258 -13.83 -5.88 -31.59
CA LEU A 258 -14.14 -7.04 -30.76
C LEU A 258 -12.90 -7.91 -30.47
N LYS A 259 -12.10 -8.22 -31.49
CA LYS A 259 -10.86 -9.01 -31.35
C LYS A 259 -9.84 -8.33 -30.44
N TRP A 260 -9.73 -7.01 -30.54
CA TRP A 260 -8.81 -6.26 -29.69
C TRP A 260 -9.33 -6.04 -28.29
N ALA A 261 -10.64 -5.84 -28.09
CA ALA A 261 -11.25 -5.85 -26.77
C ALA A 261 -10.96 -7.17 -26.02
N TYR A 262 -10.95 -8.30 -26.74
CA TYR A 262 -10.58 -9.60 -26.18
C TYR A 262 -9.11 -9.70 -25.77
N ILE A 263 -8.17 -9.25 -26.62
CA ILE A 263 -6.74 -9.19 -26.27
C ILE A 263 -6.51 -8.25 -25.08
N HIS A 264 -7.18 -7.11 -25.06
CA HIS A 264 -7.12 -6.16 -23.96
C HIS A 264 -7.64 -6.80 -22.66
N ALA A 265 -8.78 -7.49 -22.73
CA ALA A 265 -9.30 -8.24 -21.59
C ALA A 265 -8.29 -9.27 -21.08
N ILE A 266 -7.62 -10.02 -21.95
CA ILE A 266 -6.57 -10.98 -21.54
C ILE A 266 -5.41 -10.29 -20.83
N VAL A 267 -4.88 -9.20 -21.40
CA VAL A 267 -3.74 -8.46 -20.79
C VAL A 267 -4.14 -7.83 -19.47
N THR A 268 -5.33 -7.23 -19.42
CA THR A 268 -5.89 -6.66 -18.19
C THR A 268 -6.12 -7.76 -17.15
N ILE A 269 -6.68 -8.91 -17.51
CA ILE A 269 -6.87 -10.08 -16.62
C ILE A 269 -5.51 -10.61 -16.13
N GLY A 270 -4.50 -10.72 -16.99
CA GLY A 270 -3.16 -11.13 -16.58
C GLY A 270 -2.57 -10.19 -15.54
N ALA A 271 -2.68 -8.88 -15.76
CA ALA A 271 -2.25 -7.87 -14.80
C ALA A 271 -3.12 -7.86 -13.52
N ILE A 272 -4.43 -8.12 -13.64
CA ILE A 272 -5.35 -8.32 -12.50
C ILE A 272 -4.90 -9.47 -11.61
N ILE A 273 -4.37 -10.55 -12.17
CA ILE A 273 -3.98 -11.73 -11.40
C ILE A 273 -2.58 -11.55 -10.80
N LEU A 274 -1.61 -11.10 -11.59
CA LEU A 274 -0.21 -10.97 -11.16
C LEU A 274 -0.02 -9.92 -10.06
N THR A 275 -0.81 -8.86 -10.07
CA THR A 275 -0.60 -7.73 -9.16
C THR A 275 -1.03 -7.99 -7.70
N PRO A 276 -2.23 -8.52 -7.40
CA PRO A 276 -2.57 -8.91 -6.03
C PRO A 276 -1.72 -10.07 -5.53
N LEU A 277 -1.21 -10.94 -6.41
CA LEU A 277 -0.25 -11.98 -6.03
C LEU A 277 1.08 -11.38 -5.57
N THR A 278 1.60 -10.36 -6.26
CA THR A 278 2.83 -9.67 -5.83
C THR A 278 2.62 -8.90 -4.52
N VAL A 279 1.54 -8.14 -4.39
CA VAL A 279 1.22 -7.41 -3.15
C VAL A 279 0.97 -8.35 -1.98
N SER A 280 0.20 -9.43 -2.20
CA SER A 280 -0.09 -10.42 -1.15
C SER A 280 1.14 -11.22 -0.78
N GLY A 281 1.96 -11.63 -1.74
CA GLY A 281 3.24 -12.28 -1.50
C GLY A 281 4.17 -11.39 -0.67
N PHE A 282 4.20 -10.09 -0.95
CA PHE A 282 4.99 -9.14 -0.17
C PHE A 282 4.46 -8.97 1.25
N ALA A 283 3.15 -8.78 1.41
CA ALA A 283 2.51 -8.66 2.72
C ALA A 283 2.70 -9.92 3.58
N LEU A 284 2.54 -11.10 2.97
CA LEU A 284 2.77 -12.40 3.63
C LEU A 284 4.23 -12.62 4.00
N SER A 285 5.17 -12.02 3.27
CA SER A 285 6.60 -12.10 3.59
C SER A 285 7.01 -11.16 4.72
N LEU A 286 6.35 -9.99 4.85
CA LEU A 286 6.60 -9.03 5.93
C LEU A 286 5.91 -9.40 7.24
N LYS A 287 4.72 -10.02 7.18
CA LYS A 287 3.93 -10.35 8.37
C LYS A 287 4.70 -11.21 9.40
N PRO A 288 5.47 -12.24 9.02
CA PRO A 288 6.28 -13.02 9.95
C PRO A 288 7.39 -12.18 10.60
N MET A 289 8.04 -11.28 9.86
CA MET A 289 9.10 -10.42 10.41
C MET A 289 8.53 -9.49 11.49
N VAL A 290 7.43 -8.80 11.19
CA VAL A 290 6.79 -7.91 12.17
C VAL A 290 6.22 -8.69 13.35
N ARG A 291 5.66 -9.89 13.11
CA ARG A 291 5.15 -10.76 14.18
C ARG A 291 6.29 -11.28 15.07
N HIS A 292 7.44 -11.60 14.50
CA HIS A 292 8.62 -12.03 15.24
C HIS A 292 9.14 -10.92 16.16
N GLU A 293 9.32 -9.71 15.64
CA GLU A 293 9.72 -8.55 16.46
C GLU A 293 8.68 -8.23 17.54
N TYR A 294 7.39 -8.33 17.21
CA TYR A 294 6.32 -8.19 18.19
C TYR A 294 6.38 -9.24 19.31
N GLN A 295 6.62 -10.51 18.97
CA GLN A 295 6.75 -11.58 19.97
C GLN A 295 7.98 -11.36 20.86
N LYS A 296 9.11 -10.94 20.28
CA LYS A 296 10.32 -10.61 21.01
C LYS A 296 10.12 -9.43 21.97
N ALA A 297 9.51 -8.34 21.48
CA ALA A 297 9.18 -7.18 22.30
C ALA A 297 8.22 -7.56 23.45
N ARG A 298 7.22 -8.39 23.18
CA ARG A 298 6.30 -8.89 24.20
C ARG A 298 7.02 -9.73 25.25
N LEU A 299 7.88 -10.66 24.86
CA LEU A 299 8.68 -11.47 25.79
C LEU A 299 9.58 -10.60 26.66
N LEU A 300 10.28 -9.62 26.08
CA LEU A 300 11.11 -8.68 26.82
C LEU A 300 10.30 -7.84 27.81
N SER A 301 9.08 -7.41 27.43
CA SER A 301 8.20 -6.68 28.36
C SER A 301 7.73 -7.52 29.54
N LEU A 302 7.58 -8.85 29.36
CA LEU A 302 7.22 -9.78 30.44
C LEU A 302 8.40 -10.11 31.36
N LEU A 303 9.62 -10.05 30.84
CA LEU A 303 10.85 -10.33 31.58
C LEU A 303 11.42 -9.10 32.30
N SER A 304 11.02 -7.88 31.89
CA SER A 304 11.42 -6.63 32.54
C SER A 304 10.96 -6.60 34.01
N PRO A 305 11.90 -6.53 34.99
CA PRO A 305 11.59 -6.51 36.42
C PRO A 305 10.67 -5.34 36.83
N GLN A 306 10.74 -4.21 36.11
CA GLN A 306 9.92 -3.03 36.38
C GLN A 306 8.41 -3.26 36.13
N HIS A 307 8.02 -4.25 35.32
CA HIS A 307 6.61 -4.59 35.09
C HIS A 307 6.06 -5.66 36.05
N ARG A 308 6.90 -6.32 36.85
CA ARG A 308 6.42 -7.25 37.89
C ARG A 308 5.74 -6.52 39.06
N GLY A 309 6.11 -5.27 39.34
CA GLY A 309 5.53 -4.51 40.44
C GLY A 309 4.06 -4.11 40.21
N THR A 310 3.69 -3.72 38.98
CA THR A 310 2.36 -3.15 38.70
C THR A 310 1.28 -4.18 38.33
N LEU A 311 1.67 -5.38 37.89
CA LEU A 311 0.71 -6.45 37.56
C LEU A 311 0.25 -7.27 38.78
N ILE A 312 0.98 -7.22 39.89
CA ILE A 312 0.60 -7.96 41.12
C ILE A 312 -0.43 -7.17 41.95
N GLU A 313 -0.44 -5.83 41.89
CA GLU A 313 -1.39 -5.00 42.64
C GLU A 313 -2.77 -4.80 41.98
N SER A 314 -2.95 -5.20 40.72
CA SER A 314 -4.19 -4.95 39.96
C SER A 314 -5.04 -6.18 39.67
N LEU A 315 -4.69 -7.35 40.23
CA LEU A 315 -5.57 -8.52 40.22
C LEU A 315 -6.52 -8.46 41.41
N PRO A 316 -7.84 -8.22 41.21
CA PRO A 316 -8.80 -8.28 42.30
C PRO A 316 -8.83 -9.72 42.82
N LEU A 317 -8.29 -9.92 44.02
CA LEU A 317 -8.53 -11.10 44.84
C LEU A 317 -10.05 -11.19 45.06
N SER A 318 -10.71 -12.02 44.27
CA SER A 318 -12.11 -12.38 44.49
C SER A 318 -12.14 -13.25 45.76
N PRO A 319 -12.88 -12.89 46.82
CA PRO A 319 -13.06 -13.74 47.98
C PRO A 319 -13.93 -14.97 47.64
N PRO A 320 -13.82 -16.05 48.43
CA PRO A 320 -14.45 -17.36 48.18
C PRO A 320 -15.98 -17.33 48.20
#